data_AF-A0A4Q3XRM4-F1
#
_entry.id   AF-A0A4Q3XRM4-F1
#
_cell.length_a   1.000
_cell.length_b   1.000
_cell.length_c   1.000
_cell.angle_alpha   90.00
_cell.angle_beta   90.00
_cell.angle_gamma   90.00
#
_symmetry.space_group_name_H-M   'P 1'
#
loop_
_entity.id
_entity.type
_entity.pdbx_description
1 polymer ?
#
loop_
_entity_poly.entity_id
_entity_poly.type
_entity_poly.pdbx_seq_one_letter_code
_entity_poly.pdbx_strand_id
1 'polypeptide(L)' 'MAKKITGYIKLQVPAGTANPSPPIGPALGQRGVNIMEFCKAFNAAT' A
#
# COMPACT_ATOMS: atom_id res chain seq x y z
N MET A 1 -13.80 -17.39 -8.71
CA MET A 1 -14.74 -16.27 -8.49
C MET A 1 -13.94 -14.98 -8.50
N ALA A 2 -14.11 -14.12 -9.51
CA ALA A 2 -13.35 -12.87 -9.61
C ALA A 2 -13.87 -11.88 -8.57
N LYS A 3 -13.04 -11.49 -7.61
CA LYS A 3 -13.39 -10.45 -6.63
C LYS A 3 -13.62 -9.12 -7.37
N LYS A 4 -14.75 -8.48 -7.12
CA LYS A 4 -15.02 -7.12 -7.64
C LYS A 4 -13.96 -6.17 -7.09
N ILE A 5 -13.37 -5.35 -7.97
CA ILE A 5 -12.42 -4.30 -7.58
C ILE A 5 -13.18 -3.27 -6.74
N THR A 6 -12.85 -3.16 -5.46
CA THR A 6 -13.48 -2.23 -4.50
C THR A 6 -12.97 -0.80 -4.64
N GLY A 7 -11.87 -0.58 -5.34
CA GLY A 7 -11.35 0.75 -5.67
C GLY A 7 -9.91 0.70 -6.14
N TYR A 8 -9.40 1.86 -6.56
CA TYR A 8 -8.00 2.05 -6.93
C TYR A 8 -7.34 3.01 -5.94
N ILE A 9 -6.09 2.71 -5.58
CA ILE A 9 -5.26 3.56 -4.74
C ILE A 9 -4.04 3.93 -5.59
N LYS A 10 -3.78 5.23 -5.74
CA LYS A 10 -2.56 5.74 -6.37
C LYS A 10 -1.71 6.38 -5.28
N LEU A 11 -0.53 5.82 -5.06
CA LEU A 11 0.46 6.32 -4.12
C LEU A 11 1.78 6.45 -4.85
N GLN A 12 2.47 7.56 -4.64
CA GLN A 12 3.81 7.77 -5.15
C GLN A 12 4.76 7.65 -3.97
N VAL A 13 5.63 6.65 -4.02
CA VAL A 13 6.53 6.30 -2.92
C VAL A 13 7.93 6.09 -3.50
N PRO A 14 8.97 6.67 -2.90
CA PRO A 14 10.33 6.40 -3.32
C PRO A 14 10.71 4.95 -3.04
N ALA A 15 11.45 4.34 -3.97
CA ALA A 15 12.04 3.00 -3.85
C ALA A 15 12.66 2.74 -2.47
N GLY A 16 12.39 1.58 -1.87
CA GLY A 16 13.02 1.15 -0.61
C GLY A 16 12.65 1.96 0.65
N THR A 17 11.76 2.96 0.55
CA THR A 17 11.38 3.83 1.68
C THR A 17 9.88 3.79 1.99
N ALA A 18 9.17 2.73 1.59
CA ALA A 18 7.78 2.54 1.99
C ALA A 18 7.69 2.35 3.51
N ASN A 19 6.96 3.23 4.17
CA ASN A 19 6.72 3.24 5.61
C ASN A 19 5.22 3.45 5.92
N PRO A 20 4.74 3.09 7.11
CA PRO A 20 3.34 3.27 7.48
C PRO A 20 2.93 4.72 7.75
N SER A 21 3.77 5.72 7.44
CA SER A 21 3.41 7.13 7.62
C SER A 21 2.44 7.61 6.54
N PRO A 22 1.76 8.76 6.76
CA PRO A 22 1.04 9.45 5.68
C PRO A 22 2.00 9.72 4.50
N PRO A 23 1.61 9.44 3.25
CA PRO A 23 0.26 9.12 2.74
C PRO A 23 -0.11 7.62 2.69
N ILE A 24 0.84 6.70 2.87
CA ILE A 24 0.65 5.25 2.68
C ILE A 24 -0.27 4.67 3.75
N GLY A 25 0.00 4.97 5.02
CA GLY A 25 -0.74 4.42 6.16
C GLY A 25 -2.25 4.71 6.07
N PRO A 26 -2.66 5.98 5.94
CA PRO A 26 -4.07 6.33 5.78
C PRO A 26 -4.71 5.74 4.51
N ALA A 27 -4.02 5.80 3.36
CA ALA A 27 -4.61 5.35 2.09
C ALA A 27 -4.86 3.83 2.04
N LEU A 28 -3.92 3.04 2.55
CA LEU A 28 -4.05 1.58 2.64
C LEU A 28 -4.99 1.18 3.79
N GLY A 29 -4.86 1.84 4.95
CA GLY A 29 -5.69 1.58 6.12
C GLY A 29 -7.18 1.86 5.88
N GLN A 30 -7.52 2.94 5.19
CA GLN A 30 -8.90 3.25 4.79
C GLN A 30 -9.54 2.18 3.89
N ARG A 31 -8.72 1.37 3.22
CA ARG A 31 -9.16 0.27 2.35
C ARG A 31 -9.00 -1.10 2.99
N GLY A 32 -8.56 -1.17 4.25
CA GLY A 32 -8.32 -2.42 4.96
C GLY A 32 -7.14 -3.23 4.40
N VAL A 33 -6.21 -2.56 3.70
CA VAL A 33 -5.01 -3.20 3.17
C VAL A 33 -3.94 -3.22 4.25
N ASN A 34 -3.21 -4.33 4.36
CA ASN A 34 -2.17 -4.49 5.36
C ASN A 34 -0.96 -3.62 5.03
N ILE A 35 -0.80 -2.51 5.77
CA ILE A 35 0.22 -1.48 5.53
C ILE A 35 1.63 -2.07 5.65
N MET A 36 1.88 -2.88 6.69
CA MET A 36 3.22 -3.42 6.95
C MET A 36 3.65 -4.42 5.88
N GLU A 37 2.70 -5.23 5.40
CA GLU A 37 2.92 -6.17 4.30
C GLU A 37 3.18 -5.43 2.99
N PHE A 38 2.41 -4.38 2.70
CA PHE A 38 2.66 -3.52 1.54
C PHE A 38 4.05 -2.88 1.60
N CYS A 39 4.43 -2.29 2.74
CA CYS A 39 5.74 -1.66 2.90
C CYS A 39 6.88 -2.65 2.68
N LYS A 40 6.77 -3.87 3.24
CA LYS A 40 7.77 -4.93 3.01
C LYS A 40 7.80 -5.38 1.56
N ALA A 41 6.66 -5.65 0.95
CA ALA A 41 6.57 -6.10 -0.44
C ALA A 41 7.09 -5.04 -1.42
N PHE A 42 6.74 -3.76 -1.20
CA PHE A 42 7.20 -2.64 -2.01
C PHE A 42 8.72 -2.45 -1.90
N ASN A 43 9.24 -2.47 -0.67
CA ASN A 43 10.69 -2.34 -0.44
C ASN A 43 11.49 -3.56 -0.93
N ALA A 44 10.89 -4.74 -0.94
CA ALA A 44 11.53 -5.97 -1.47
C ALA A 44 11.41 -6.10 -2.99
N ALA A 45 10.42 -5.44 -3.61
CA ALA A 45 10.22 -5.44 -5.05
C ALA A 45 11.03 -4.35 -5.78
N THR A 46 11.85 -3.58 -5.04
CA THR A 46 12.79 -2.61 -5.60
C THR A 46 14.22 -3.05 -5.37
#